data_AF-A0AAD1K1P2-F1
#
_entry.id   AF-A0AAD1K1P2-F1
#
_cell.length_a   1.000
_cell.length_b   1.000
_cell.length_c   1.000
_cell.angle_alpha   90.00
_cell.angle_beta   90.00
_cell.angle_gamma   90.00
#
_symmetry.space_group_name_H-M   'P 1'
#
loop_
_entity.id
_entity.type
_entity.pdbx_description
1 polymer ?
#
loop_
_entity_poly.entity_id
_entity_poly.type
_entity_poly.pdbx_seq_one_letter_code
_entity_poly.pdbx_strand_id
1 'polypeptide(L)'
;MVDINLILAEHQTLETERLILRKLQLEDATEMFNYASNPEVVRYTSFEPHDSVETTKSTIANFFLPDGLNHWGIVEKLQDNSLGKFFLILSKKKLLNLVGF
;
A
#
# COMPACT_ATOMS: atom_id res chain seq x y z
N MET A 1 23.26 2.84 15.76
CA MET A 1 22.67 2.70 14.40
C MET A 1 21.22 2.30 14.62
N VAL A 2 20.26 3.02 14.04
CA VAL A 2 18.83 2.74 14.24
C VAL A 2 18.45 1.51 13.40
N ASP A 3 17.85 0.49 14.04
CA ASP A 3 17.32 -0.66 13.32
C ASP A 3 15.93 -0.31 12.77
N ILE A 4 15.92 0.21 11.55
CA ILE A 4 14.70 0.63 10.85
C ILE A 4 13.75 -0.55 10.62
N ASN A 5 14.25 -1.76 10.40
CA ASN A 5 13.39 -2.92 10.18
C ASN A 5 12.62 -3.28 11.45
N LEU A 6 13.29 -3.19 12.61
CA LEU A 6 12.66 -3.39 13.91
C LEU A 6 11.54 -2.36 14.14
N ILE A 7 11.81 -1.07 13.91
CA ILE A 7 10.81 -0.01 14.07
C ILE A 7 9.61 -0.24 13.14
N LEU A 8 9.83 -0.56 11.87
CA LEU A 8 8.72 -0.81 10.93
C LEU A 8 7.92 -2.07 11.28
N ALA A 9 8.56 -3.08 11.88
CA ALA A 9 7.89 -4.29 12.33
C ALA A 9 7.06 -4.06 13.61
N GLU A 10 7.52 -3.18 14.50
CA GLU A 10 6.81 -2.77 15.73
C GLU A 10 5.65 -1.80 15.42
N HIS A 11 5.78 -0.97 14.39
CA HIS A 11 4.78 0.04 14.01
C HIS A 11 4.04 -0.30 12.71
N GLN A 12 3.32 -1.43 12.70
CA GLN A 12 2.66 -1.98 11.49
C GLN A 12 1.52 -1.14 10.91
N THR A 13 1.05 -0.15 11.67
CA THR A 13 0.04 0.82 11.26
C THR A 13 0.45 2.18 11.81
N LEU A 14 0.49 3.19 10.94
CA LEU A 14 0.64 4.59 11.32
C LEU A 14 -0.62 5.33 10.94
N GLU A 15 -1.12 6.19 11.83
CA GLU A 15 -2.36 6.91 11.62
C GLU A 15 -2.15 8.42 11.72
N THR A 16 -2.80 9.15 10.84
CA THR A 16 -2.97 10.61 10.93
C THR A 16 -4.46 10.93 11.12
N GLU A 17 -4.79 12.22 11.14
CA GLU A 17 -6.18 12.68 11.19
C GLU A 17 -7.00 12.19 9.99
N ARG A 18 -6.38 12.04 8.81
CA ARG A 18 -7.07 11.73 7.55
C ARG A 18 -6.60 10.46 6.84
N LEU A 19 -5.45 9.91 7.22
CA LEU A 19 -4.83 8.79 6.51
C LEU A 19 -4.40 7.69 7.47
N ILE A 20 -4.39 6.47 6.97
CA ILE A 20 -3.81 5.30 7.60
C ILE A 20 -2.76 4.76 6.65
N LEU A 21 -1.56 4.57 7.16
CA LEU A 21 -0.50 3.85 6.50
C LEU A 21 -0.43 2.46 7.12
N ARG A 22 -0.72 1.42 6.35
CA ARG A 22 -0.67 0.02 6.81
C ARG A 22 -0.16 -0.92 5.73
N LYS A 23 0.15 -2.15 6.08
CA LYS A 23 0.41 -3.21 5.09
C LYS A 23 -0.81 -3.45 4.21
N LEU A 24 -0.56 -3.88 2.97
CA LEU A 24 -1.63 -4.34 2.07
C LEU A 24 -2.32 -5.58 2.63
N GLN A 25 -3.60 -5.70 2.34
CA GLN A 25 -4.46 -6.84 2.64
C GLN A 25 -5.13 -7.33 1.35
N LEU A 26 -5.60 -8.57 1.31
CA LEU A 26 -6.25 -9.10 0.09
C LEU A 26 -7.57 -8.38 -0.21
N GLU A 27 -8.21 -7.87 0.82
CA GLU A 27 -9.42 -7.04 0.75
C GLU A 27 -9.19 -5.74 -0.03
N ASP A 28 -7.94 -5.25 -0.09
CA ASP A 28 -7.58 -4.05 -0.85
C ASP A 28 -7.61 -4.27 -2.37
N ALA A 29 -7.73 -5.51 -2.84
CA ALA A 29 -7.62 -5.83 -4.25
C ALA A 29 -8.65 -5.11 -5.13
N THR A 30 -9.88 -4.96 -4.66
CA THR A 30 -10.93 -4.27 -5.41
C THR A 30 -10.57 -2.80 -5.63
N GLU A 31 -10.13 -2.12 -4.56
CA GLU A 31 -9.74 -0.71 -4.64
C GLU A 31 -8.44 -0.54 -5.41
N MET A 32 -7.48 -1.44 -5.23
CA MET A 32 -6.23 -1.45 -6.00
C MET A 32 -6.48 -1.64 -7.50
N PHE A 33 -7.41 -2.51 -7.87
CA PHE A 33 -7.78 -2.76 -9.26
C PHE A 33 -8.29 -1.49 -9.97
N ASN A 34 -8.99 -0.60 -9.26
CA ASN A 34 -9.52 0.64 -9.84
C ASN A 34 -8.43 1.50 -10.50
N TYR A 35 -7.20 1.51 -9.95
CA TYR A 35 -6.08 2.22 -10.55
C TYR A 35 -5.12 1.29 -11.30
N ALA A 36 -4.98 0.03 -10.87
CA ALA A 36 -4.09 -0.94 -11.51
C ALA A 36 -4.59 -1.40 -12.88
N SER A 37 -5.88 -1.24 -13.18
CA SER A 37 -6.46 -1.50 -14.50
C SER A 37 -6.24 -0.36 -15.50
N ASN A 38 -5.81 0.83 -15.05
CA ASN A 38 -5.62 1.99 -15.92
C ASN A 38 -4.19 2.03 -16.47
N PRO A 39 -3.98 1.84 -17.79
CA PRO A 39 -2.64 1.82 -18.40
C PRO A 39 -1.83 3.09 -18.16
N GLU A 40 -2.47 4.25 -18.11
CA GLU A 40 -1.78 5.53 -17.88
C GLU A 40 -1.24 5.64 -16.45
N VAL A 41 -1.90 4.99 -15.48
CA VAL A 41 -1.47 4.97 -14.08
C VAL A 41 -0.34 3.98 -13.87
N VAL A 42 -0.46 2.79 -14.45
CA VAL A 42 0.54 1.71 -14.28
C VAL A 42 1.76 1.85 -15.21
N ARG A 43 1.74 2.78 -16.16
CA ARG A 43 2.88 3.08 -17.04
C ARG A 43 4.20 3.34 -16.29
N TYR A 44 4.11 3.81 -15.04
CA TYR A 44 5.26 4.10 -14.18
C TYR A 44 5.43 3.09 -13.03
N THR A 45 4.72 1.97 -13.06
CA THR A 45 4.84 0.88 -12.08
C THR A 45 5.55 -0.33 -12.70
N SER A 46 5.85 -1.33 -11.87
CA SER A 46 6.57 -2.54 -12.29
C SER A 46 5.67 -3.65 -12.84
N PHE A 47 4.37 -3.39 -13.00
CA PHE A 47 3.39 -4.39 -13.42
C PHE A 47 2.54 -3.87 -14.58
N GLU A 48 2.13 -4.79 -15.46
CA GLU A 48 1.20 -4.52 -16.55
C GLU A 48 -0.20 -4.16 -16.00
N PRO A 49 -1.05 -3.50 -16.80
CA PRO A 49 -2.42 -3.22 -16.40
C PRO A 49 -3.14 -4.51 -16.01
N HIS A 50 -3.72 -4.53 -14.82
CA HIS A 50 -4.47 -5.69 -14.35
C HIS A 50 -5.78 -5.80 -15.14
N ASP A 51 -6.09 -7.03 -15.57
CA ASP A 51 -7.31 -7.37 -16.32
C ASP A 51 -8.51 -7.69 -15.41
N SER A 52 -8.23 -8.09 -14.16
CA SER A 52 -9.24 -8.51 -13.20
C SER A 52 -8.85 -8.22 -11.74
N VAL A 53 -9.85 -8.24 -10.84
CA VAL A 53 -9.62 -8.17 -9.39
C VAL A 53 -8.83 -9.39 -8.91
N GLU A 54 -9.03 -10.54 -9.55
CA GLU A 54 -8.29 -11.78 -9.30
C GLU A 54 -6.79 -11.62 -9.59
N THR A 55 -6.42 -11.04 -10.74
CA THR A 55 -5.03 -10.68 -11.06
C THR A 55 -4.44 -9.75 -9.99
N THR A 56 -5.23 -8.81 -9.50
CA THR A 56 -4.82 -7.90 -8.42
C THR A 56 -4.60 -8.63 -7.10
N LYS A 57 -5.51 -9.54 -6.70
CA LYS A 57 -5.35 -10.39 -5.51
C LYS A 57 -4.10 -11.24 -5.60
N SER A 58 -3.84 -11.86 -6.75
CA SER A 58 -2.62 -12.64 -6.98
C SER A 58 -1.37 -11.77 -6.87
N THR A 59 -1.42 -10.53 -7.36
CA THR A 59 -0.30 -9.59 -7.25
C THR A 59 -0.04 -9.21 -5.79
N ILE A 60 -1.09 -8.92 -5.02
CA ILE A 60 -0.99 -8.68 -3.57
C ILE A 60 -0.37 -9.88 -2.85
N ALA A 61 -0.90 -11.08 -3.08
CA ALA A 61 -0.44 -12.29 -2.41
C ALA A 61 1.02 -12.64 -2.72
N ASN A 62 1.45 -12.48 -3.98
CA ASN A 62 2.74 -12.97 -4.44
C ASN A 62 3.87 -11.93 -4.36
N PHE A 63 3.56 -10.63 -4.44
CA PHE A 63 4.58 -9.58 -4.46
C PHE A 63 4.57 -8.71 -3.21
N PHE A 64 3.39 -8.28 -2.74
CA PHE A 64 3.29 -7.28 -1.68
C PHE A 64 3.30 -7.89 -0.28
N LEU A 65 2.58 -8.99 -0.04
CA LEU A 65 2.54 -9.64 1.28
C LEU A 65 3.88 -10.25 1.72
N PRO A 66 4.64 -10.96 0.86
CA PRO A 66 5.94 -11.52 1.25
C PRO A 66 6.96 -10.43 1.58
N ASP A 67 6.83 -9.25 0.95
CA ASP A 67 7.71 -8.11 1.15
C ASP A 67 7.00 -6.96 1.91
N GLY A 68 6.17 -7.32 2.89
CA GLY A 68 5.27 -6.40 3.59
C GLY A 68 5.94 -5.36 4.49
N LEU A 69 7.25 -5.46 4.77
CA LEU A 69 7.99 -4.37 5.42
C LEU A 69 8.39 -3.27 4.42
N ASN A 70 8.48 -3.62 3.14
CA ASN A 70 8.87 -2.69 2.09
C ASN A 70 7.69 -2.02 1.39
N HIS A 71 6.47 -2.53 1.56
CA HIS A 71 5.29 -2.05 0.85
C HIS A 71 4.18 -1.65 1.82
N TRP A 72 3.76 -0.39 1.68
CA TRP A 72 2.74 0.20 2.55
C TRP A 72 1.64 0.81 1.72
N GLY A 73 0.41 0.51 2.09
CA GLY A 73 -0.79 1.12 1.58
C GLY A 73 -1.15 2.38 2.34
N ILE A 74 -1.50 3.42 1.58
CA ILE A 74 -2.15 4.62 2.12
C ILE A 74 -3.66 4.47 1.92
N VAL A 75 -4.40 4.52 3.02
CA VAL A 75 -5.86 4.43 3.06
C VAL A 75 -6.40 5.73 3.63
N GLU A 76 -7.38 6.34 2.95
CA GLU A 76 -8.06 7.53 3.47
C GLU A 76 -9.05 7.14 4.57
N LYS A 77 -9.06 7.89 5.68
CA LYS A 77 -10.12 7.79 6.70
C LYS A 77 -11.34 8.58 6.23
N LEU A 78 -12.50 7.95 6.22
CA LEU A 78 -13.77 8.62 5.95
C LEU A 78 -14.30 9.31 7.22
N GLN A 79 -15.26 10.23 7.06
CA GLN A 79 -15.78 11.06 8.17
C GLN A 79 -16.40 10.26 9.32
N ASP A 80 -16.84 9.02 9.07
CA ASP A 80 -17.38 8.09 10.04
C ASP A 80 -16.32 7.16 10.64
N ASN A 81 -15.03 7.46 10.44
CA ASN A 81 -13.90 6.62 10.84
C ASN A 81 -13.87 5.25 10.13
N SER A 82 -14.63 5.07 9.04
CA SER A 82 -14.49 3.91 8.17
C SER A 82 -13.26 4.04 7.27
N LEU A 83 -12.72 2.88 6.87
CA LEU A 83 -11.61 2.81 5.93
C LEU A 83 -12.13 3.09 4.52
N GLY A 84 -11.64 4.17 3.93
CA GLY A 84 -11.97 4.61 2.57
C GLY A 84 -11.05 4.01 1.52
N LYS A 85 -10.86 4.77 0.43
CA LYS A 85 -10.17 4.33 -0.78
C LYS A 85 -8.68 4.08 -0.54
N PHE A 86 -8.15 3.07 -1.21
CA PHE A 86 -6.72 2.81 -1.26
C PHE A 86 -6.07 3.70 -2.32
N PHE A 87 -5.15 4.58 -1.91
CA PHE A 87 -4.65 5.63 -2.79
C PHE A 87 -3.31 5.28 -3.45
N LEU A 88 -2.38 4.67 -2.70
CA LEU A 88 -1.02 4.48 -3.19
C LEU A 88 -0.28 3.36 -2.44
N ILE A 89 0.64 2.70 -3.15
CA ILE A 89 1.64 1.82 -2.55
C ILE A 89 2.96 2.60 -2.45
N LEU A 90 3.46 2.77 -1.22
CA LEU A 90 4.78 3.34 -0.97
C LEU A 90 5.81 2.25 -0.74
N SER A 91 7.00 2.45 -1.32
CA SER A 91 8.17 1.68 -0.97
C SER A 91 8.80 2.22 0.32
N LYS A 92 9.46 1.35 1.09
CA LYS A 92 10.20 1.73 2.31
C LYS A 92 11.11 2.94 2.13
N LYS A 93 11.81 3.04 0.99
CA LYS A 93 12.67 4.19 0.68
C LYS A 93 11.89 5.51 0.67
N LYS A 94 10.70 5.53 0.08
CA LYS A 94 9.83 6.72 0.05
C LYS A 94 9.22 6.97 1.43
N LEU A 95 8.87 5.93 2.17
CA LEU A 95 8.33 6.05 3.52
C LEU A 95 9.32 6.76 4.45
N LEU A 96 10.58 6.32 4.48
CA LEU A 96 11.61 6.89 5.36
C LEU A 96 11.83 8.39 5.13
N ASN A 97 11.84 8.81 3.86
CA ASN A 97 11.91 10.24 3.51
C ASN A 97 10.71 11.05 4.03
N LEU A 98 9.53 10.43 4.12
CA LEU A 98 8.28 11.05 4.57
C LEU A 98 8.22 11.17 6.10
N VAL A 99 8.78 10.19 6.81
CA VAL A 99 8.82 10.15 8.27
C VAL A 99 10.10 10.73 8.89
N GLY A 100 11.04 11.21 8.06
CA GLY A 100 12.21 11.96 8.52
C GLY A 100 13.32 11.13 9.17
N PHE A 101 13.48 9.87 8.76
CA PHE A 101 14.58 8.98 9.20
C PHE A 101 15.74 8.94 8.21
#